data_AF-A0A6B3F4C1-F1
#
_entry.id   AF-A0A6B3F4C1-F1
#
_cell.length_a   1.000
_cell.length_b   1.000
_cell.length_c   1.000
_cell.angle_alpha   90.00
_cell.angle_beta   90.00
_cell.angle_gamma   90.00
#
_symmetry.space_group_name_H-M   'P 1'
#
loop_
_entity.id
_entity.type
_entity.pdbx_description
1 polymer ?
#
loop_
_entity_poly.entity_id
_entity_poly.type
_entity_poly.pdbx_seq_one_letter_code
_entity_poly.pdbx_strand_id
1 'polypeptide(L)'
;IIHSQADIGRPKAESARDTVKGINPYVNVVLHEERLEADNVMDIFSQYDLIVDGTDNFATRYLVNDACVLLNKPYIWGSIYRFDGQASVFWS
;
A
#
# COMPACT_ATOMS: atom_id res chain seq x y z
N ILE A 1 11.77 10.71 5.10
CA ILE A 1 12.18 9.30 5.22
C ILE A 1 11.27 8.66 6.26
N ILE A 2 10.65 7.52 5.96
CA ILE A 2 9.56 6.96 6.78
C ILE A 2 10.03 6.00 7.89
N HIS A 3 11.28 5.54 7.84
CA HIS A 3 11.88 4.65 8.85
C HIS A 3 13.26 5.17 9.28
N SER A 4 13.65 4.88 10.51
CA SER A 4 14.96 5.22 11.07
C SER A 4 15.73 3.98 11.54
N GLN A 5 17.01 4.15 11.92
CA GLN A 5 17.80 3.06 12.50
C GLN A 5 17.21 2.55 13.82
N ALA A 6 16.48 3.38 14.56
CA ALA A 6 15.81 2.99 15.79
C ALA A 6 14.62 2.04 15.55
N ASP A 7 14.14 1.93 14.31
CA ASP A 7 13.00 1.08 13.95
C ASP A 7 13.41 -0.34 13.52
N ILE A 8 14.70 -0.67 13.56
CA ILE A 8 15.17 -2.02 13.23
C ILE A 8 14.52 -3.05 14.16
N GLY A 9 13.91 -4.07 13.55
CA GLY A 9 13.18 -5.14 14.25
C GLY A 9 11.73 -4.81 14.56
N ARG A 10 11.27 -3.57 14.35
CA ARG A 10 9.85 -3.20 14.47
C ARG A 10 9.10 -3.52 13.17
N PRO A 11 7.78 -3.81 13.24
CA PRO A 11 6.95 -3.86 12.05
C PRO A 11 7.03 -2.56 11.24
N LYS A 12 7.16 -2.69 9.92
CA LYS A 12 7.19 -1.52 9.01
C LYS A 12 5.90 -0.70 9.12
N ALA A 13 4.76 -1.37 9.28
CA ALA A 13 3.45 -0.75 9.44
C ALA A 13 3.42 0.22 10.65
N GLU A 14 3.86 -0.25 11.82
CA GLU A 14 3.90 0.59 13.03
C GLU A 14 4.85 1.79 12.91
N SER A 15 6.09 1.56 12.48
CA SER A 15 7.07 2.66 12.35
C SER A 15 6.64 3.71 11.32
N ALA A 16 5.96 3.27 10.25
CA ALA A 16 5.36 4.18 9.28
C ALA A 16 4.22 5.00 9.88
N ARG A 17 3.31 4.38 10.64
CA ARG A 17 2.23 5.08 11.35
C ARG A 17 2.79 6.14 12.29
N ASP A 18 3.77 5.78 13.10
CA ASP A 18 4.33 6.70 14.09
C ASP A 18 4.98 7.90 13.41
N THR A 19 5.68 7.68 12.29
CA THR A 19 6.21 8.76 11.45
C THR A 19 5.10 9.65 10.88
N VAL A 20 4.04 9.07 10.30
CA VAL A 20 2.90 9.84 9.74
C VAL A 20 2.21 10.68 10.82
N LYS A 21 1.96 10.09 12.00
CA LYS A 21 1.37 10.80 13.14
C LYS A 21 2.27 11.90 13.70
N GLY A 22 3.59 11.69 13.67
CA GLY A 22 4.56 12.72 14.03
C GLY A 22 4.54 13.92 13.09
N ILE A 23 4.19 13.71 11.81
CA ILE A 23 4.02 14.78 10.81
C ILE A 23 2.67 15.48 10.95
N ASN A 24 1.58 14.69 11.06
CA ASN A 24 0.23 15.23 11.22
C ASN A 24 -0.60 14.30 12.13
N PRO A 25 -0.86 14.71 13.40
CA PRO A 25 -1.57 13.87 14.37
C PRO A 25 -3.06 13.69 14.04
N TYR A 26 -3.62 14.48 13.12
CA TYR A 26 -5.02 14.40 12.71
C TYR A 26 -5.27 13.34 11.63
N VAL A 27 -4.21 12.76 11.05
CA VAL A 27 -4.35 11.66 10.09
C VAL A 27 -4.70 10.37 10.81
N ASN A 28 -5.82 9.76 10.42
CA ASN A 28 -6.11 8.40 10.84
C ASN A 28 -5.29 7.41 9.99
N VAL A 29 -4.42 6.66 10.65
CA VAL A 29 -3.61 5.63 10.00
C VAL A 29 -4.10 4.27 10.48
N VAL A 30 -4.74 3.54 9.57
CA VAL A 30 -5.23 2.18 9.80
C VAL A 30 -4.14 1.21 9.37
N LEU A 31 -3.72 0.34 10.28
CA LEU A 31 -2.71 -0.69 9.99
C LEU A 31 -3.39 -2.00 9.60
N HIS A 32 -2.89 -2.61 8.53
CA HIS A 32 -3.17 -3.99 8.16
C HIS A 32 -1.87 -4.77 8.34
N GLU A 33 -1.71 -5.39 9.51
CA GLU A 33 -0.51 -6.17 9.87
C GLU A 33 -0.62 -7.64 9.42
N GLU A 34 -1.15 -7.81 8.22
CA GLU A 34 -1.32 -9.09 7.57
C GLU A 34 -0.78 -9.03 6.14
N ARG A 35 -0.47 -10.20 5.61
CA ARG A 35 -0.08 -10.31 4.20
C ARG A 35 -1.33 -10.15 3.35
N LEU A 36 -1.25 -9.31 2.33
CA LEU A 36 -2.33 -9.17 1.36
C LEU A 36 -2.43 -10.46 0.54
N GLU A 37 -3.57 -11.14 0.62
CA GLU A 37 -3.87 -12.43 0.02
C GLU A 37 -5.27 -12.40 -0.61
N ALA A 38 -5.61 -13.42 -1.40
CA ALA A 38 -6.87 -13.46 -2.13
C ALA A 38 -8.13 -13.53 -1.23
N ASP A 39 -7.97 -14.01 0.00
CA ASP A 39 -9.04 -14.13 0.99
C ASP A 39 -9.32 -12.84 1.77
N ASN A 40 -8.37 -11.90 1.84
CA ASN A 40 -8.54 -10.64 2.59
C ASN A 40 -8.57 -9.36 1.71
N VAL A 41 -8.08 -9.42 0.47
CA VAL A 41 -7.93 -8.21 -0.37
C VAL A 41 -9.25 -7.47 -0.60
N MET A 42 -10.35 -8.19 -0.80
CA MET A 42 -11.65 -7.60 -1.11
C MET A 42 -12.22 -6.85 0.11
N ASP A 43 -12.10 -7.45 1.28
CA ASP A 43 -12.57 -6.87 2.53
C ASP A 43 -11.76 -5.63 2.91
N ILE A 44 -10.43 -5.68 2.74
CA ILE A 44 -9.56 -4.52 2.96
C ILE A 44 -9.89 -3.41 1.97
N PHE A 45 -9.90 -3.70 0.66
CA PHE A 45 -10.00 -2.66 -0.38
C PHE A 45 -11.38 -2.01 -0.45
N SER A 46 -12.44 -2.71 -0.05
CA SER A 46 -13.80 -2.17 -0.03
C SER A 46 -13.93 -0.91 0.85
N GLN A 47 -13.06 -0.78 1.86
CA GLN A 47 -13.04 0.31 2.85
C GLN A 47 -12.36 1.60 2.36
N TYR A 48 -11.73 1.57 1.17
CA TYR A 48 -10.93 2.68 0.65
C TYR A 48 -11.45 3.18 -0.69
N ASP A 49 -11.20 4.46 -0.98
CA ASP A 49 -11.64 5.10 -2.22
C ASP A 49 -10.61 4.97 -3.36
N LEU A 50 -9.33 4.75 -3.02
CA LEU A 50 -8.19 4.76 -3.94
C LEU A 50 -7.12 3.79 -3.43
N ILE A 51 -6.52 3.02 -4.33
CA ILE A 51 -5.43 2.09 -4.02
C ILE A 51 -4.12 2.57 -4.66
N VAL A 52 -3.05 2.63 -3.87
CA VAL A 52 -1.69 2.95 -4.33
C VAL A 52 -0.79 1.75 -4.06
N ASP A 53 -0.24 1.15 -5.12
CA ASP A 53 0.64 -0.01 -5.06
C ASP A 53 2.11 0.37 -5.29
N GLY A 54 2.94 0.01 -4.32
CA GLY A 54 4.40 0.07 -4.37
C GLY A 54 5.05 -1.27 -4.01
N THR A 55 4.35 -2.38 -4.25
CA THR A 55 4.83 -3.74 -3.99
C THR A 55 5.88 -4.15 -5.02
N ASP A 56 6.76 -5.04 -4.59
CA ASP A 56 7.97 -5.43 -5.34
C ASP A 56 7.85 -6.79 -6.03
N ASN A 57 6.63 -7.36 -6.11
CA ASN A 57 6.42 -8.68 -6.70
C ASN A 57 5.20 -8.74 -7.62
N PHE A 58 5.31 -9.56 -8.67
CA PHE A 58 4.28 -9.68 -9.70
C PHE A 58 2.97 -10.27 -9.16
N ALA A 59 3.03 -11.27 -8.27
CA ALA A 59 1.84 -11.93 -7.75
C ALA A 59 0.91 -10.94 -7.03
N THR A 60 1.46 -10.09 -6.15
CA THR A 60 0.70 -9.05 -5.47
C THR A 60 0.17 -8.02 -6.46
N ARG A 61 0.96 -7.61 -7.47
CA ARG A 61 0.49 -6.66 -8.49
C ARG A 61 -0.76 -7.15 -9.24
N TYR A 62 -0.79 -8.43 -9.63
CA TYR A 62 -1.97 -9.01 -10.29
C TYR A 62 -3.17 -9.08 -9.35
N LEU A 63 -2.95 -9.53 -8.10
CA LEU A 63 -3.99 -9.57 -7.08
C LEU A 63 -4.62 -8.18 -6.84
N VAL A 64 -3.80 -7.16 -6.68
CA VAL A 64 -4.23 -5.76 -6.47
C VAL A 64 -5.03 -5.27 -7.67
N ASN A 65 -4.54 -5.50 -8.88
CA ASN A 65 -5.25 -5.10 -10.10
C ASN A 65 -6.65 -5.74 -10.18
N ASP A 66 -6.73 -7.05 -9.98
CA ASP A 66 -7.98 -7.79 -10.11
C ASP A 66 -9.00 -7.34 -9.05
N ALA A 67 -8.55 -7.16 -7.81
CA ALA A 67 -9.40 -6.63 -6.74
C ALA A 67 -9.91 -5.21 -7.04
N CYS A 68 -9.04 -4.32 -7.54
CA CYS A 68 -9.42 -2.96 -7.93
C CYS A 68 -10.45 -2.94 -9.07
N VAL A 69 -10.29 -3.80 -10.08
CA VAL A 69 -11.26 -3.94 -11.18
C VAL A 69 -12.61 -4.44 -10.65
N LEU A 70 -12.61 -5.48 -9.81
CA LEU A 70 -13.84 -6.06 -9.26
C LEU A 70 -14.58 -5.10 -8.32
N LEU A 71 -13.86 -4.27 -7.57
CA LEU A 71 -14.43 -3.28 -6.64
C LEU A 71 -14.65 -1.91 -7.27
N ASN A 72 -14.34 -1.74 -8.55
CA ASN A 72 -14.38 -0.46 -9.25
C ASN A 72 -13.62 0.65 -8.50
N LYS A 73 -12.38 0.35 -8.10
CA LYS A 73 -11.49 1.27 -7.38
C LYS A 73 -10.41 1.79 -8.32
N PRO A 74 -10.15 3.11 -8.36
CA PRO A 74 -8.99 3.64 -9.07
C PRO A 74 -7.71 3.05 -8.51
N TYR A 75 -6.80 2.67 -9.40
CA TYR A 75 -5.57 1.96 -9.07
C TYR A 75 -4.35 2.72 -9.58
N ILE A 76 -3.49 3.16 -8.67
CA ILE A 76 -2.22 3.82 -8.98
C ILE A 76 -1.10 2.83 -8.68
N TRP A 77 -0.34 2.50 -9.71
CA TRP A 77 0.81 1.62 -9.59
C TRP A 77 2.11 2.40 -9.78
N GLY A 78 3.09 2.14 -8.92
CA GLY A 78 4.44 2.64 -9.03
C GLY A 78 5.47 1.55 -8.82
N SER A 79 6.56 1.58 -9.59
CA SER A 79 7.70 0.66 -9.42
C SER A 79 9.00 1.35 -9.75
N ILE A 80 10.09 0.89 -9.13
CA ILE A 80 11.45 1.36 -9.39
C ILE A 80 12.37 0.18 -9.66
N TYR A 81 13.20 0.31 -10.70
CA TYR A 81 14.28 -0.59 -11.00
C TYR A 81 15.58 0.20 -11.17
N ARG A 82 16.44 0.13 -10.14
CA ARG A 82 17.69 0.90 -10.06
C ARG A 82 17.44 2.42 -10.20
N PHE A 83 17.66 2.97 -11.40
CA PHE A 83 17.55 4.39 -11.71
C PHE A 83 16.32 4.71 -12.56
N ASP A 84 15.54 3.70 -12.95
CA ASP A 84 14.34 3.85 -13.77
C ASP A 84 13.09 3.63 -12.93
N GLY A 85 12.18 4.60 -12.96
CA GLY A 85 10.89 4.53 -12.30
C GLY A 85 9.76 4.48 -13.32
N GLN A 86 8.68 3.77 -12.98
CA GLN A 86 7.45 3.78 -13.76
C GLN A 86 6.28 4.06 -12.82
N ALA A 87 5.31 4.82 -13.32
CA ALA A 87 4.05 5.05 -12.65
C ALA A 87 2.92 5.04 -13.68
N SER A 88 1.76 4.53 -13.30
CA SER A 88 0.58 4.50 -14.16
C SER A 88 -0.70 4.54 -13.33
N VAL A 89 -1.76 5.06 -13.93
CA VAL A 89 -3.09 5.12 -13.33
C VAL A 89 -4.03 4.26 -14.17
N PHE A 90 -4.78 3.39 -13.51
CA PHE A 90 -5.78 2.52 -14.10
C PHE A 90 -7.13 2.82 -13.47
N TRP A 91 -8.14 3.08 -14.30
CA TRP A 91 -9.52 3.29 -13.88
C TRP A 91 -10.44 2.78 -15.01
N SER A 92 -11.35 1.88 -14.66
CA SER A 92 -12.37 1.30 -15.54
C SER A 92 -13.75 1.52 -14.96
#